data_AF-A0A358Q4C7-F1
#
_entry.id   AF-A0A358Q4C7-F1
#
_cell.length_a   1.000
_cell.length_b   1.000
_cell.length_c   1.000
_cell.angle_alpha   90.00
_cell.angle_beta   90.00
_cell.angle_gamma   90.00
#
_symmetry.space_group_name_H-M   'P 1'
#
loop_
_entity.id
_entity.type
_entity.pdbx_description
1 polymer ?
#
loop_
_entity_poly.entity_id
_entity_poly.type
_entity_poly.pdbx_seq_one_letter_code
_entity_poly.pdbx_strand_id
1 'polypeptide(L)'
;MRKLIIGIFAFMAGLIPGFFIVFNSVFSDIGGSFSERLITFLLVILAYVILGFVFGFIDRSKSWLVWVCASAPAVLILVLYSFKETSLIGLNILYACLTIGSSWLGFVLSRRIRRGD
;
A
#
# COMPACT_ATOMS: atom_id res chain seq x y z
N MET A 1 -5.55 19.52 -12.21
CA MET A 1 -5.66 20.07 -10.84
C MET A 1 -6.28 19.06 -9.86
N ARG A 2 -7.60 18.83 -9.86
CA ARG A 2 -8.28 17.95 -8.87
C ARG A 2 -7.67 16.55 -8.70
N LYS A 3 -7.34 15.86 -9.80
CA LYS A 3 -6.72 14.51 -9.75
C LYS A 3 -5.34 14.51 -9.08
N LEU A 4 -4.55 15.54 -9.34
CA LEU A 4 -3.22 15.71 -8.78
C LEU A 4 -3.31 15.96 -7.26
N ILE A 5 -4.27 16.79 -6.84
CA ILE A 5 -4.54 17.06 -5.42
C ILE A 5 -4.92 15.76 -4.70
N ILE A 6 -5.87 14.98 -5.24
CA ILE A 6 -6.25 13.68 -4.66
C ILE A 6 -5.06 12.72 -4.61
N GLY A 7 -4.23 12.68 -5.66
CA GLY A 7 -3.01 11.87 -5.69
C GLY A 7 -2.01 12.26 -4.60
N ILE A 8 -1.81 13.56 -4.35
CA ILE A 8 -0.95 14.05 -3.26
C ILE A 8 -1.50 13.60 -1.91
N PHE A 9 -2.81 13.77 -1.66
CA PHE A 9 -3.42 13.28 -0.42
C PHE A 9 -3.31 11.76 -0.27
N ALA A 10 -3.49 11.00 -1.35
CA ALA A 10 -3.31 9.55 -1.34
C ALA A 10 -1.87 9.17 -0.98
N PHE A 11 -0.89 9.87 -1.55
CA PHE A 11 0.53 9.68 -1.22
C PHE A 11 0.82 10.00 0.24
N MET A 12 0.34 11.15 0.75
CA MET A 12 0.53 11.53 2.15
C MET A 12 -0.13 10.53 3.11
N ALA A 13 -1.34 10.07 2.80
CA ALA A 13 -2.02 9.06 3.61
C ALA A 13 -1.30 7.71 3.57
N GLY A 14 -0.72 7.34 2.42
CA GLY A 14 0.06 6.12 2.23
C GLY A 14 1.38 6.08 3.00
N LEU A 15 1.93 7.23 3.41
CA LEU A 15 3.13 7.29 4.26
C LEU A 15 2.89 6.65 5.63
N ILE A 16 1.69 6.79 6.19
CA ILE A 16 1.38 6.27 7.53
C ILE A 16 1.50 4.74 7.56
N PRO A 17 0.71 3.95 6.79
CA PRO A 17 0.87 2.50 6.78
C PRO A 17 2.21 2.07 6.14
N GLY A 18 2.75 2.86 5.20
CA GLY A 18 4.04 2.54 4.58
C GLY A 18 5.21 2.59 5.56
N PHE A 19 5.20 3.54 6.49
CA PHE A 19 6.24 3.62 7.53
C PHE A 19 5.94 2.68 8.71
N PHE A 20 4.76 2.79 9.31
CA PHE A 20 4.46 2.11 10.57
C PHE A 20 4.17 0.61 10.44
N ILE A 21 3.69 0.16 9.28
CA ILE A 21 3.35 -1.26 9.06
C ILE A 21 4.42 -1.89 8.16
N VAL A 22 4.57 -1.39 6.93
CA VAL A 22 5.42 -2.03 5.93
C VAL A 22 6.89 -1.92 6.31
N PHE A 23 7.41 -0.70 6.47
CA PHE A 23 8.84 -0.52 6.78
C PHE A 23 9.19 -1.11 8.14
N ASN A 24 8.41 -0.81 9.19
CA ASN A 24 8.66 -1.36 10.52
C ASN A 24 8.65 -2.90 10.53
N SER A 25 7.77 -3.55 9.78
CA SER A 25 7.77 -5.02 9.71
C SER A 25 9.02 -5.60 9.05
N VAL A 26 9.57 -4.94 8.03
CA VAL A 26 10.79 -5.43 7.39
C VAL A 26 12.04 -5.07 8.21
N PHE A 27 12.05 -3.88 8.80
CA PHE A 27 13.19 -3.36 9.55
C PHE A 27 13.37 -4.03 10.91
N SER A 28 12.28 -4.15 11.69
CA SER A 28 12.35 -4.62 13.07
C SER A 28 12.26 -6.15 13.18
N ASP A 29 11.63 -6.81 12.21
CA ASP A 29 11.23 -8.22 12.31
C ASP A 29 12.03 -9.15 11.38
N ILE A 30 13.35 -8.91 11.32
CA ILE A 30 14.27 -9.66 10.45
C ILE A 30 14.27 -11.16 10.80
N GLY A 31 14.10 -11.51 12.07
CA GLY A 31 14.06 -12.88 12.60
C GLY A 31 12.71 -13.34 13.16
N GLY A 32 11.62 -12.61 12.86
CA GLY A 32 10.28 -12.90 13.38
C GLY A 32 9.78 -14.30 13.06
N SER A 33 8.93 -14.81 13.94
CA SER A 33 8.24 -16.08 13.70
C SER A 33 7.33 -15.99 12.47
N PHE A 34 7.06 -17.14 11.85
CA PHE A 34 6.14 -17.20 10.70
C PHE A 34 4.75 -16.61 11.04
N SER A 35 4.29 -16.83 12.27
CA SER A 35 2.98 -16.35 12.75
C SER A 35 2.92 -14.82 12.84
N GLU A 36 3.96 -14.17 13.36
CA GLU A 36 4.04 -12.69 13.43
C GLU A 36 4.02 -12.07 12.03
N ARG A 37 4.76 -12.67 11.09
CA ARG A 37 4.79 -12.23 9.69
C ARG A 37 3.45 -12.38 8.99
N LEU A 38 2.71 -13.45 9.27
CA LEU A 38 1.38 -13.63 8.70
C LEU A 38 0.43 -12.52 9.17
N ILE A 39 0.53 -12.12 10.44
CA ILE A 39 -0.26 -11.02 11.00
C ILE A 39 0.11 -9.70 10.33
N THR A 40 1.39 -9.39 10.14
CA THR A 40 1.80 -8.16 9.44
C THR A 40 1.40 -8.16 7.97
N PHE A 41 1.45 -9.29 7.26
CA PHE A 41 0.89 -9.37 5.90
C PHE A 41 -0.60 -9.04 5.87
N LEU A 42 -1.39 -9.59 6.79
CA LEU A 42 -2.82 -9.28 6.89
C LEU A 42 -3.07 -7.80 7.20
N LEU A 43 -2.27 -7.20 8.08
CA LEU A 43 -2.35 -5.77 8.38
C LEU A 43 -2.02 -4.90 7.16
N VAL A 44 -0.99 -5.26 6.38
CA VAL A 44 -0.66 -4.55 5.13
C VAL A 44 -1.81 -4.66 4.13
N ILE A 45 -2.36 -5.86 3.94
CA ILE A 45 -3.48 -6.07 3.03
C ILE A 45 -4.67 -5.22 3.46
N LEU A 46 -5.06 -5.29 4.73
CA LEU A 46 -6.20 -4.56 5.27
C LEU A 46 -6.01 -3.05 5.12
N ALA A 47 -4.85 -2.51 5.51
CA ALA A 47 -4.57 -1.08 5.45
C ALA A 47 -4.65 -0.55 4.01
N TYR A 48 -4.03 -1.25 3.05
CA TYR A 48 -4.02 -0.80 1.66
C TYR A 48 -5.33 -1.06 0.94
N VAL A 49 -6.10 -2.11 1.28
CA VAL A 49 -7.48 -2.27 0.80
C VAL A 49 -8.33 -1.08 1.26
N ILE A 50 -8.27 -0.70 2.54
CA ILE A 50 -9.03 0.45 3.07
C ILE A 50 -8.60 1.74 2.35
N LEU A 51 -7.29 1.97 2.21
CA LEU A 51 -6.76 3.17 1.57
C LEU A 51 -7.22 3.25 0.10
N GLY A 52 -7.04 2.17 -0.66
CA GLY A 52 -7.49 2.08 -2.04
C GLY A 52 -9.01 2.24 -2.18
N PHE A 53 -9.77 1.69 -1.25
CA PHE A 53 -11.22 1.81 -1.21
C PHE A 53 -11.66 3.25 -1.01
N VAL A 54 -11.20 3.91 0.06
CA VAL A 54 -11.54 5.30 0.40
C VAL A 54 -11.22 6.23 -0.76
N PHE A 55 -9.99 6.16 -1.28
CA PHE A 55 -9.58 7.05 -2.36
C PHE A 55 -10.22 6.70 -3.71
N GLY A 56 -10.55 5.44 -3.98
CA GLY A 56 -11.32 5.04 -5.16
C GLY A 56 -12.78 5.49 -5.12
N PHE A 57 -13.35 5.67 -3.92
CA PHE A 57 -14.68 6.24 -3.74
C PHE A 57 -14.67 7.76 -4.00
N ILE A 58 -13.66 8.46 -3.45
CA ILE A 58 -13.45 9.92 -3.62
C ILE A 58 -13.13 10.28 -5.08
N ASP A 59 -12.25 9.51 -5.73
CA ASP A 59 -11.91 9.74 -7.13
C ASP A 59 -13.04 9.26 -8.05
N ARG A 60 -13.80 10.22 -8.55
CA ARG A 60 -14.81 9.96 -9.59
C ARG A 60 -14.18 9.69 -10.95
N SER A 61 -12.91 10.05 -11.15
CA SER A 61 -12.24 9.79 -12.40
C SER A 61 -11.80 8.33 -12.51
N LYS A 62 -11.73 7.80 -13.73
CA LYS A 62 -11.19 6.45 -13.96
C LYS A 62 -9.66 6.35 -13.74
N SER A 63 -9.05 7.30 -13.03
CA SER A 63 -7.60 7.43 -12.95
C SER A 63 -6.96 6.35 -12.09
N TRP A 64 -6.07 5.59 -12.68
CA TRP A 64 -5.24 4.61 -11.99
C TRP A 64 -4.21 5.26 -11.05
N LEU A 65 -3.97 6.57 -11.20
CA LEU A 65 -2.98 7.31 -10.41
C LEU A 65 -3.27 7.23 -8.91
N VAL A 66 -4.52 7.12 -8.50
CA VAL A 66 -4.89 7.26 -7.09
C VAL A 66 -4.44 6.06 -6.24
N TRP A 67 -4.68 4.83 -6.70
CA TRP A 67 -4.23 3.63 -5.97
C TRP A 67 -2.71 3.43 -6.06
N VAL A 68 -2.09 3.90 -7.16
CA VAL A 68 -0.62 3.94 -7.29
C VAL A 68 -0.03 4.96 -6.33
N CYS A 69 -0.52 6.20 -6.29
CA CYS A 69 -0.04 7.21 -5.35
C CYS A 69 -0.23 6.76 -3.90
N ALA A 70 -1.32 6.08 -3.58
CA ALA A 70 -1.57 5.53 -2.25
C ALA A 70 -0.51 4.49 -1.82
N SER A 71 -0.07 3.62 -2.74
CA SER A 71 0.90 2.55 -2.48
C SER A 71 2.36 2.97 -2.67
N ALA A 72 2.61 4.04 -3.45
CA ALA A 72 3.94 4.50 -3.81
C ALA A 72 4.88 4.79 -2.63
N PRO A 73 4.46 5.42 -1.51
CA PRO A 73 5.35 5.69 -0.40
C PRO A 73 5.99 4.43 0.20
N ALA A 74 5.18 3.39 0.43
CA ALA A 74 5.68 2.10 0.93
C ALA A 74 6.64 1.44 -0.05
N VAL A 75 6.28 1.40 -1.34
CA VAL A 75 7.12 0.81 -2.38
C VAL A 75 8.45 1.57 -2.46
N LEU A 76 8.43 2.89 -2.40
CA LEU A 76 9.62 3.72 -2.43
C LEU A 76 10.52 3.43 -1.22
N ILE A 77 9.95 3.34 -0.01
CA ILE A 77 10.71 2.97 1.19
C ILE A 77 11.33 1.57 1.05
N LEU A 78 10.58 0.58 0.55
CA LEU A 78 11.08 -0.79 0.35
C LEU A 78 12.20 -0.86 -0.70
N VAL A 79 12.07 -0.11 -1.80
CA VAL A 79 13.12 -0.01 -2.83
C VAL A 79 14.38 0.61 -2.23
N LEU A 80 14.24 1.73 -1.51
CA LEU A 80 15.38 2.37 -0.85
C LEU A 80 16.04 1.44 0.18
N TYR A 81 15.24 0.71 0.96
CA TYR A 81 15.74 -0.24 1.95
C TYR A 81 16.44 -1.45 1.33
N SER A 82 16.02 -1.87 0.12
CA SER A 82 16.63 -2.99 -0.60
C SER A 82 18.09 -2.74 -1.00
N PHE A 83 18.50 -1.47 -1.17
CA PHE A 83 19.90 -1.11 -1.40
C PHE A 83 20.77 -1.24 -0.15
N LYS A 84 20.15 -1.20 1.04
CA LYS A 84 20.83 -1.36 2.32
C LYS A 84 20.94 -2.82 2.73
N GLU A 85 19.84 -3.58 2.59
CA GLU A 85 19.75 -4.98 3.03
C GLU A 85 19.34 -5.87 1.85
N THR A 86 20.32 -6.27 1.03
CA THR A 86 20.07 -7.07 -0.19
C THR A 86 19.58 -8.48 0.11
N SER A 87 19.91 -9.02 1.28
CA SER A 87 19.43 -10.33 1.76
C SER A 87 17.89 -10.38 1.91
N LEU A 88 17.24 -9.22 2.08
CA LEU A 88 15.79 -9.10 2.28
C LEU A 88 15.03 -8.75 1.00
N ILE A 89 15.67 -8.70 -0.17
CA ILE A 89 15.05 -8.33 -1.45
C ILE A 89 13.77 -9.13 -1.73
N GLY A 90 13.78 -10.45 -1.51
CA GLY A 90 12.61 -11.29 -1.74
C GLY A 90 11.41 -10.89 -0.86
N LEU A 91 11.68 -10.56 0.41
CA LEU A 91 10.66 -10.09 1.35
C LEU A 91 10.14 -8.69 0.95
N ASN A 92 11.03 -7.80 0.53
CA ASN A 92 10.68 -6.45 0.08
C ASN A 92 9.79 -6.50 -1.16
N ILE A 93 10.10 -7.37 -2.13
CA ILE A 93 9.27 -7.59 -3.32
C ILE A 93 7.88 -8.10 -2.91
N LEU A 94 7.80 -9.05 -1.97
CA LEU A 94 6.52 -9.56 -1.49
C LEU A 94 5.68 -8.46 -0.84
N TYR A 95 6.25 -7.66 0.06
CA TYR A 95 5.55 -6.53 0.67
C TYR A 95 5.11 -5.48 -0.35
N ALA A 96 5.93 -5.20 -1.37
CA ALA A 96 5.57 -4.29 -2.45
C ALA A 96 4.38 -4.83 -3.25
N CYS A 97 4.39 -6.12 -3.62
CA CYS A 97 3.29 -6.78 -4.31
C CYS A 97 1.99 -6.77 -3.48
N LEU A 98 2.07 -7.09 -2.18
CA LEU A 98 0.92 -7.04 -1.27
C LEU A 98 0.36 -5.62 -1.17
N THR A 99 1.21 -4.62 -1.03
CA THR A 99 0.83 -3.21 -0.92
C THR A 99 0.12 -2.71 -2.19
N ILE A 100 0.73 -2.94 -3.35
CA ILE A 100 0.20 -2.55 -4.66
C ILE A 100 -1.11 -3.30 -4.95
N GLY A 101 -1.10 -4.63 -4.80
CA GLY A 101 -2.25 -5.49 -5.08
C GLY A 101 -3.44 -5.16 -4.19
N SER A 102 -3.21 -4.93 -2.90
CA SER A 102 -4.26 -4.57 -1.94
C SER A 102 -4.86 -3.19 -2.20
N SER A 103 -4.01 -2.20 -2.50
CA SER A 103 -4.46 -0.86 -2.91
C SER A 103 -5.32 -0.92 -4.17
N TRP A 104 -4.89 -1.68 -5.17
CA TRP A 104 -5.65 -1.91 -6.39
C TRP A 104 -6.99 -2.62 -6.11
N LEU A 105 -7.00 -3.68 -5.29
CA LEU A 105 -8.21 -4.41 -4.91
C LEU A 105 -9.23 -3.50 -4.24
N GLY A 106 -8.81 -2.74 -3.22
CA GLY A 106 -9.67 -1.78 -2.53
C GLY A 106 -10.29 -0.77 -3.48
N PHE A 107 -9.49 -0.26 -4.41
CA PHE A 107 -9.92 0.68 -5.43
C PHE A 107 -10.91 0.10 -6.45
N VAL A 108 -10.73 -1.16 -6.86
CA VAL A 108 -11.68 -1.85 -7.73
C VAL A 108 -12.99 -2.11 -6.99
N LEU A 109 -12.93 -2.51 -5.72
CA LEU A 109 -14.09 -2.77 -4.89
C LEU A 109 -14.95 -1.51 -4.73
N SER A 110 -14.36 -0.37 -4.39
CA SER A 110 -15.09 0.89 -4.22
C SER A 110 -15.81 1.33 -5.50
N ARG A 111 -15.22 1.05 -6.67
CA ARG A 111 -15.85 1.33 -7.97
C ARG A 111 -16.98 0.39 -8.33
N ARG A 112 -16.92 -0.88 -7.90
CA ARG A 112 -18.01 -1.84 -8.15
C ARG A 112 -19.24 -1.45 -7.35
N ILE A 113 -19.06 -1.12 -6.08
CA ILE A 113 -20.15 -0.67 -5.19
C ILE A 113 -20.81 0.59 -5.76
N ARG A 114 -20.02 1.61 -6.09
CA ARG A 114 -20.53 2.88 -6.65
C ARG A 114 -21.21 2.77 -8.03
N ARG A 115 -21.13 1.63 -8.72
CA ARG A 115 -21.84 1.40 -10.00
C ARG A 115 -23.15 0.64 -9.82
N GLY A 116 -23.33 0.01 -8.66
CA GLY A 116 -24.58 -0.66 -8.29
C GLY A 116 -25.62 0.29 -7.70
N ASP A 117 -25.18 1.46 -7.24
CA ASP A 117 -26.01 2.62 -6.87
C ASP A 117 -26.31 3.50 -8.10
#